data_AF-A0A536AWX5-F1
#
_entry.id   AF-A0A536AWX5-F1
#
_cell.length_a   1.000
_cell.length_b   1.000
_cell.length_c   1.000
_cell.angle_alpha   90.00
_cell.angle_beta   90.00
_cell.angle_gamma   90.00
#
_symmetry.space_group_name_H-M   'P 1'
#
loop_
_entity.id
_entity.type
_entity.pdbx_description
1 polymer ?
#
loop_
_entity_poly.entity_id
_entity_poly.type
_entity_poly.pdbx_seq_one_letter_code
_entity_poly.pdbx_strand_id
1 'polypeptide(L)'
;MQTPDVVVLVPGFLGFARFGGFYYFADRLIAVLRGLLEEPLGYPVPVVPVTTLPTDSLRNRQDGLLQNLAGVCDKLTGAQRLHLIGDSTGGVDAQLLACTKSFDGHAWDNKVNAVRKKIRSVVTISAPHYGTGLADSRLARWGENPLRHPTAIVPEARTLIDLLRLIPRNLAAAAGLSPGTATSSKT
;
A
#
# COMPACT_ATOMS: atom_id res chain seq x y z
N MET A 1 -2.86 5.77 -27.96
CA MET A 1 -1.78 6.44 -27.20
C MET A 1 -0.89 5.37 -26.61
N GLN A 2 0.43 5.43 -26.84
CA GLN A 2 1.36 4.51 -26.20
C GLN A 2 1.72 5.06 -24.82
N THR A 3 1.51 4.27 -23.77
CA THR A 3 1.89 4.60 -22.39
C THR A 3 3.07 3.70 -22.01
N PRO A 4 4.32 4.06 -22.40
CA PRO A 4 5.47 3.19 -22.16
C PRO A 4 5.72 2.95 -20.68
N ASP A 5 5.37 3.93 -19.83
CA ASP A 5 5.58 3.92 -18.38
C ASP A 5 4.28 3.77 -17.63
N VAL A 6 4.30 2.90 -16.64
CA VAL A 6 3.22 2.71 -15.69
C VAL A 6 3.79 2.72 -14.29
N VAL A 7 3.23 3.57 -13.43
CA VAL A 7 3.53 3.58 -12.01
C VAL A 7 2.52 2.69 -11.30
N VAL A 8 3.01 1.76 -10.50
CA VAL A 8 2.18 0.83 -9.73
C VAL A 8 2.36 1.10 -8.24
N LEU A 9 1.27 1.40 -7.54
CA LEU A 9 1.28 1.65 -6.10
C LEU A 9 0.96 0.35 -5.36
N VAL A 10 1.90 -0.12 -4.53
CA VAL A 10 1.83 -1.39 -3.82
C VAL A 10 1.57 -1.12 -2.33
N PRO A 11 0.37 -1.43 -1.80
CA PRO A 11 0.03 -1.18 -0.40
C PRO A 11 0.72 -2.16 0.55
N GLY A 12 0.90 -1.74 1.80
CA GLY A 12 1.48 -2.52 2.88
C GLY A 12 0.48 -3.25 3.77
N PHE A 13 0.76 -3.32 5.08
CA PHE A 13 -0.02 -4.09 6.06
C PHE A 13 -1.49 -3.67 6.03
N LEU A 14 -2.41 -4.65 6.09
CA LEU A 14 -3.86 -4.56 5.78
C LEU A 14 -4.25 -4.52 4.28
N GLY A 15 -3.33 -4.25 3.35
CA GLY A 15 -3.34 -4.64 1.91
C GLY A 15 -4.58 -4.29 1.07
N PHE A 16 -5.54 -3.55 1.62
CA PHE A 16 -6.77 -3.18 0.95
C PHE A 16 -6.46 -2.11 -0.10
N ALA A 17 -7.02 -2.23 -1.31
CA ALA A 17 -7.10 -1.08 -2.20
C ALA A 17 -8.23 -0.14 -1.75
N ARG A 18 -9.33 -0.72 -1.27
CA ARG A 18 -10.51 -0.02 -0.78
C ARG A 18 -11.18 -0.80 0.36
N PHE A 19 -11.49 -0.10 1.46
CA PHE A 19 -12.31 -0.61 2.55
C PHE A 19 -13.46 0.38 2.82
N GLY A 20 -14.68 0.04 2.42
CA GLY A 20 -15.83 0.96 2.48
C GLY A 20 -15.65 2.16 1.55
N GLY A 21 -15.58 3.37 2.13
CA GLY A 21 -15.26 4.64 1.43
C GLY A 21 -13.78 5.05 1.50
N PHE A 22 -12.94 4.27 2.18
CA PHE A 22 -11.52 4.58 2.35
C PHE A 22 -10.68 3.85 1.30
N TYR A 23 -9.86 4.61 0.58
CA TYR A 23 -8.85 4.08 -0.32
C TYR A 23 -7.49 4.11 0.38
N TYR A 24 -6.68 3.06 0.24
CA TYR A 24 -5.33 3.06 0.79
C TYR A 24 -4.49 4.17 0.15
N PHE A 25 -4.54 4.25 -1.17
CA PHE A 25 -4.05 5.41 -1.92
C PHE A 25 -5.26 6.25 -2.33
N ALA A 26 -5.40 7.44 -1.72
CA ALA A 26 -6.48 8.35 -2.05
C ALA A 26 -6.39 8.82 -3.51
N ASP A 27 -7.55 9.03 -4.17
CA ASP A 27 -7.62 9.47 -5.57
C ASP A 27 -6.83 10.76 -5.82
N ARG A 28 -6.78 11.68 -4.84
CA ARG A 28 -5.97 12.90 -4.91
C ARG A 28 -4.47 12.63 -5.08
N LEU A 29 -3.94 11.58 -4.46
CA LEU A 29 -2.54 11.20 -4.59
C LEU A 29 -2.26 10.72 -6.02
N ILE A 30 -3.14 9.86 -6.54
CA ILE A 30 -3.06 9.33 -7.90
C ILE A 30 -3.10 10.48 -8.90
N ALA A 31 -4.04 11.41 -8.76
CA ALA A 31 -4.18 12.57 -9.64
C ALA A 31 -2.95 13.48 -9.61
N VAL A 32 -2.41 13.78 -8.42
CA VAL A 32 -1.20 14.61 -8.27
C VAL A 32 0.01 13.93 -8.90
N LEU A 33 0.23 12.63 -8.63
CA LEU A 33 1.36 11.89 -9.22
C LEU A 33 1.27 11.86 -10.74
N ARG A 34 0.08 11.63 -11.29
CA ARG A 34 -0.13 11.69 -12.74
C ARG A 34 0.22 13.06 -13.29
N GLY A 35 -0.32 14.13 -12.72
CA GLY A 35 -0.03 15.50 -13.17
C GLY A 35 1.47 15.83 -13.14
N LEU A 36 2.15 15.47 -12.05
CA LEU A 36 3.59 15.69 -11.88
C LEU A 36 4.46 14.90 -12.85
N LEU A 37 3.99 13.75 -13.34
CA LEU A 37 4.73 12.91 -14.29
C LEU A 37 4.40 13.30 -15.73
N GLU A 38 3.12 13.48 -16.05
CA GLU A 38 2.63 13.73 -17.40
C GLU A 38 3.06 15.13 -17.92
N GLU A 39 3.13 16.14 -17.05
CA GLU A 39 3.53 17.51 -17.43
C GLU A 39 4.96 17.61 -18.00
N PRO A 40 6.01 17.14 -17.30
CA PRO A 40 7.37 17.20 -17.84
C PRO A 40 7.64 16.14 -18.92
N LEU A 41 6.91 15.03 -18.94
CA LEU A 41 7.13 13.94 -19.89
C LEU A 41 6.40 14.14 -21.22
N GLY A 42 5.31 14.91 -21.24
CA GLY A 42 4.53 15.19 -22.45
C GLY A 42 3.73 13.99 -22.97
N TYR A 43 3.57 12.92 -22.20
CA TYR A 43 2.71 11.77 -22.53
C TYR A 43 2.00 11.20 -21.29
N PRO A 44 0.89 10.47 -21.46
CA PRO A 44 0.15 9.91 -20.32
C PRO A 44 0.94 8.85 -19.56
N VAL A 45 0.93 8.94 -18.23
CA VAL A 45 1.61 8.00 -17.33
C VAL A 45 0.58 7.44 -16.35
N PRO A 46 0.01 6.26 -16.62
CA PRO A 46 -0.94 5.63 -15.71
C PRO A 46 -0.31 5.38 -14.33
N VAL A 47 -0.99 5.86 -13.29
CA VAL A 47 -0.68 5.53 -11.89
C VAL A 47 -1.77 4.60 -11.39
N VAL A 48 -1.43 3.35 -11.12
CA VAL A 48 -2.39 2.27 -10.83
C VAL A 48 -2.14 1.69 -9.44
N PRO A 49 -3.07 1.85 -8.49
CA PRO A 49 -3.00 1.11 -7.24
C PRO A 49 -3.37 -0.36 -7.47
N VAL A 50 -2.63 -1.27 -6.83
CA VAL A 50 -2.95 -2.70 -6.80
C VAL A 50 -3.38 -3.12 -5.41
N THR A 51 -4.01 -4.28 -5.31
CA THR A 51 -4.27 -4.95 -4.03
C THR A 51 -3.10 -5.84 -3.66
N THR A 52 -2.85 -6.02 -2.37
CA THR A 52 -1.94 -7.07 -1.86
C THR A 52 -2.71 -8.02 -0.96
N LEU A 53 -2.16 -9.21 -0.72
CA LEU A 53 -2.73 -10.16 0.23
C LEU A 53 -2.22 -9.80 1.64
N PRO A 54 -3.05 -9.21 2.51
CA PRO A 54 -2.57 -8.44 3.66
C PRO A 54 -1.93 -9.25 4.79
N THR A 55 -2.26 -10.53 4.89
CA THR A 55 -1.85 -11.43 5.99
C THR A 55 -1.31 -12.77 5.47
N ASP A 56 -1.02 -12.84 4.18
CA ASP A 56 -0.55 -14.08 3.57
C ASP A 56 0.99 -14.16 3.63
N SER A 57 1.52 -15.36 3.38
CA SER A 57 2.95 -15.59 3.28
C SER A 57 3.60 -14.68 2.23
N LEU A 58 4.87 -14.33 2.42
CA LEU A 58 5.63 -13.52 1.46
C LEU A 58 5.61 -14.12 0.05
N ARG A 59 5.66 -15.44 -0.05
CA ARG A 59 5.51 -16.18 -1.32
C ARG A 59 4.18 -15.86 -2.01
N ASN A 60 3.06 -16.07 -1.31
CA ASN A 60 1.73 -15.84 -1.90
C ASN A 60 1.52 -14.36 -2.25
N ARG A 61 2.08 -13.44 -1.46
CA ARG A 61 2.07 -12.01 -1.75
C ARG A 61 2.84 -11.65 -3.02
N GLN A 62 4.00 -12.28 -3.26
CA GLN A 62 4.74 -12.11 -4.51
C GLN A 62 3.94 -12.60 -5.71
N ASP A 63 3.35 -13.78 -5.61
CA ASP A 63 2.56 -14.37 -6.69
C ASP A 63 1.33 -13.51 -7.00
N GLY A 64 0.63 -13.05 -5.98
CA GLY A 64 -0.51 -12.13 -6.12
C GLY A 64 -0.12 -10.79 -6.74
N LEU A 65 1.00 -10.20 -6.31
CA LEU A 65 1.51 -8.96 -6.89
C LEU A 65 1.85 -9.14 -8.37
N LEU A 66 2.52 -10.24 -8.74
CA LEU A 66 2.83 -10.54 -10.14
C LEU A 66 1.59 -10.74 -11.00
N GLN A 67 0.55 -11.40 -10.49
CA GLN A 67 -0.74 -11.52 -11.16
C GLN A 67 -1.39 -10.15 -11.39
N ASN A 68 -1.34 -9.26 -10.39
CA ASN A 68 -1.82 -7.89 -10.53
C ASN A 68 -1.02 -7.11 -11.59
N LEU A 69 0.31 -7.20 -11.60
CA LEU A 69 1.15 -6.56 -12.61
C LEU A 69 0.87 -7.08 -14.03
N ALA A 70 0.62 -8.39 -14.17
CA ALA A 70 0.21 -8.98 -15.44
C ALA A 70 -1.12 -8.40 -15.91
N GLY A 71 -2.12 -8.33 -15.02
CA GLY A 71 -3.42 -7.74 -15.33
C GLY A 71 -3.34 -6.25 -15.69
N VAL A 72 -2.40 -5.50 -15.09
CA VAL A 72 -2.11 -4.10 -15.47
C VAL A 72 -1.52 -4.04 -16.88
N CYS A 73 -0.55 -4.90 -17.19
CA CYS A 73 0.06 -4.97 -18.53
C CYS A 73 -0.95 -5.36 -19.61
N ASP A 74 -1.90 -6.26 -19.30
CA ASP A 74 -2.91 -6.71 -20.25
C ASP A 74 -3.95 -5.62 -20.55
N LYS A 75 -4.30 -4.81 -19.53
CA LYS A 75 -5.26 -3.71 -19.68
C LYS A 75 -4.67 -2.46 -20.35
N LEU A 76 -3.37 -2.21 -20.15
CA LEU A 76 -2.68 -1.02 -20.67
C LEU A 76 -1.87 -1.34 -21.91
N THR A 77 -2.42 -1.02 -23.08
CA THR A 77 -1.74 -1.22 -24.36
C THR A 77 -0.43 -0.42 -24.42
N GLY A 78 0.68 -1.12 -24.63
CA GLY A 78 2.01 -0.50 -24.76
C GLY A 78 2.78 -0.31 -23.45
N ALA A 79 2.31 -0.88 -22.33
CA ALA A 79 3.07 -0.87 -21.07
C ALA A 79 4.39 -1.66 -21.20
N GLN A 80 5.52 -0.95 -21.25
CA GLN A 80 6.86 -1.52 -21.41
C GLN A 80 7.70 -1.42 -20.14
N ARG A 81 7.44 -0.41 -19.31
CA ARG A 81 8.21 -0.07 -18.12
C ARG A 81 7.28 0.06 -16.92
N LEU A 82 7.55 -0.74 -15.90
CA LEU A 82 6.82 -0.73 -14.63
C LEU A 82 7.69 -0.07 -13.56
N HIS A 83 7.12 0.91 -12.87
CA HIS A 83 7.75 1.61 -11.76
C HIS A 83 6.96 1.32 -10.49
N LEU A 84 7.52 0.52 -9.59
CA LEU A 84 6.82 0.11 -8.37
C LEU A 84 7.09 1.12 -7.25
N ILE A 85 6.04 1.58 -6.59
CA ILE A 85 6.13 2.37 -5.36
C ILE A 85 5.46 1.56 -4.25
N GLY A 86 6.25 0.97 -3.36
CA GLY A 86 5.76 0.16 -2.28
C GLY A 86 5.79 0.88 -0.95
N ASP A 87 4.64 0.97 -0.29
CA ASP A 87 4.51 1.54 1.04
C ASP A 87 4.50 0.43 2.11
N SER A 88 5.21 0.64 3.21
CA SER A 88 5.32 -0.32 4.31
C SER A 88 5.69 -1.72 3.79
N THR A 89 4.96 -2.77 4.15
CA THR A 89 5.25 -4.15 3.71
C THR A 89 5.15 -4.34 2.19
N GLY A 90 4.43 -3.46 1.46
CA GLY A 90 4.37 -3.49 0.01
C GLY A 90 5.71 -3.11 -0.65
N GLY A 91 6.54 -2.32 0.05
CA GLY A 91 7.91 -2.05 -0.37
C GLY A 91 8.80 -3.28 -0.31
N VAL A 92 8.57 -4.17 0.67
CA VAL A 92 9.28 -5.46 0.76
C VAL A 92 8.84 -6.36 -0.40
N ASP A 93 7.54 -6.46 -0.68
CA ASP A 93 7.02 -7.27 -1.79
C ASP A 93 7.57 -6.80 -3.15
N ALA A 94 7.52 -5.49 -3.41
CA ALA A 94 8.03 -4.89 -4.64
C ALA A 94 9.54 -5.12 -4.80
N GLN A 95 10.31 -4.99 -3.72
CA GLN A 95 11.75 -5.20 -3.74
C GLN A 95 12.10 -6.65 -4.05
N LEU A 96 11.35 -7.61 -3.50
CA LEU A 96 11.61 -9.02 -3.76
C LEU A 96 11.35 -9.40 -5.23
N LEU A 97 10.41 -8.75 -5.92
CA LEU A 97 10.21 -8.97 -7.36
C LEU A 97 11.38 -8.45 -8.22
N ALA A 98 12.19 -7.52 -7.70
CA ALA A 98 13.40 -7.07 -8.39
C ALA A 98 14.57 -8.06 -8.23
N CYS A 99 14.49 -9.01 -7.30
CA CYS A 99 15.54 -10.00 -7.07
C CYS A 99 15.65 -11.02 -8.23
N THR A 100 16.86 -11.52 -8.48
CA THR A 100 17.14 -12.46 -9.58
C THR A 100 16.46 -13.81 -9.40
N LYS A 101 16.24 -14.24 -8.15
CA LYS A 101 15.56 -15.47 -7.76
C LYS A 101 14.25 -15.15 -7.05
N SER A 102 13.30 -16.08 -7.10
CA SER A 102 12.08 -16.03 -6.28
C SER A 102 12.42 -16.17 -4.80
N PHE A 103 11.45 -15.90 -3.92
CA PHE A 103 11.62 -16.04 -2.47
C PHE A 103 12.24 -17.39 -2.06
N ASP A 104 11.86 -18.46 -2.73
CA ASP A 104 12.31 -19.82 -2.44
C ASP A 104 13.61 -20.21 -3.13
N GLY A 105 14.31 -19.24 -3.72
CA GLY A 105 15.62 -19.44 -4.33
C GLY A 105 15.59 -20.10 -5.71
N HIS A 106 14.41 -20.44 -6.23
CA HIS A 106 14.24 -20.96 -7.59
C HIS A 106 14.24 -19.84 -8.64
N ALA A 107 14.56 -20.19 -9.88
CA ALA A 107 14.36 -19.32 -11.02
C ALA A 107 12.87 -18.99 -11.18
N TRP A 108 12.58 -17.80 -11.69
CA TRP A 108 11.21 -17.38 -11.98
C TRP A 108 10.65 -18.16 -13.17
N ASP A 109 9.37 -18.53 -13.09
CA ASP A 109 8.63 -19.08 -14.23
C ASP A 109 8.69 -18.14 -15.44
N ASN A 110 8.79 -18.69 -16.65
CA ASN A 110 9.00 -17.90 -17.88
C ASN A 110 7.89 -16.86 -18.12
N LYS A 111 6.62 -17.21 -17.86
CA LYS A 111 5.48 -16.31 -18.08
C LYS A 111 5.52 -15.15 -17.07
N VAL A 112 5.75 -15.48 -15.81
CA VAL A 112 5.86 -14.52 -14.70
C VAL A 112 7.08 -13.59 -14.87
N ASN A 113 8.20 -14.17 -15.31
CA ASN A 113 9.44 -13.45 -15.52
C ASN A 113 9.34 -12.42 -16.67
N ALA A 114 8.48 -12.65 -17.67
CA ALA A 114 8.25 -11.68 -18.74
C ALA A 114 7.67 -10.36 -18.21
N VAL A 115 6.72 -10.43 -17.26
CA VAL A 115 6.17 -9.24 -16.58
C VAL A 115 7.20 -8.64 -15.64
N ARG A 116 7.86 -9.47 -14.83
CA ARG A 116 8.92 -9.05 -13.89
C ARG A 116 10.03 -8.24 -14.58
N LYS A 117 10.46 -8.67 -15.78
CA LYS A 117 11.50 -7.99 -16.57
C LYS A 117 11.12 -6.58 -17.04
N LYS A 118 9.84 -6.21 -16.99
CA LYS A 118 9.39 -4.84 -17.26
C LYS A 118 9.63 -3.90 -16.09
N ILE A 119 9.89 -4.40 -14.87
CA ILE A 119 10.18 -3.58 -13.69
C ILE A 119 11.49 -2.81 -13.91
N ARG A 120 11.41 -1.47 -13.89
CA ARG A 120 12.55 -0.56 -14.10
C ARG A 120 13.02 0.11 -12.82
N SER A 121 12.11 0.36 -11.89
CA SER A 121 12.46 0.90 -10.59
C SER A 121 11.55 0.36 -9.50
N VAL A 122 12.10 0.28 -8.30
CA VAL A 122 11.37 0.05 -7.07
C VAL A 122 11.70 1.19 -6.13
N VAL A 123 10.68 1.89 -5.65
CA VAL A 123 10.77 2.92 -4.62
C VAL A 123 10.05 2.41 -3.40
N THR A 124 10.72 2.38 -2.25
CA THR A 124 10.14 1.89 -1.01
C THR A 124 9.95 3.03 -0.02
N ILE A 125 8.76 3.17 0.53
CA ILE A 125 8.40 4.18 1.52
C ILE A 125 8.12 3.44 2.84
N SER A 126 8.89 3.74 3.88
CA SER A 126 8.68 3.15 5.22
C SER A 126 8.68 1.61 5.27
N ALA A 127 9.39 0.95 4.34
CA ALA A 127 9.36 -0.50 4.22
C ALA A 127 10.25 -1.20 5.26
N PRO A 128 9.72 -2.18 6.03
CA PRO A 128 10.47 -2.88 7.05
C PRO A 128 11.36 -3.99 6.45
N HIS A 129 12.36 -3.62 5.65
CA HIS A 129 13.28 -4.58 4.99
C HIS A 129 14.03 -5.49 5.97
N TYR A 130 14.24 -5.03 7.20
CA TYR A 130 14.88 -5.78 8.29
C TYR A 130 13.86 -6.26 9.34
N GLY A 131 12.57 -6.27 8.99
CA GLY A 131 11.49 -6.48 9.94
C GLY A 131 11.15 -5.22 10.73
N THR A 132 10.20 -5.38 11.65
CA THR A 132 9.76 -4.33 12.57
C THR A 132 9.48 -4.96 13.93
N GLY A 133 9.87 -4.30 15.02
CA GLY A 133 9.51 -4.74 16.37
C GLY A 133 8.00 -4.75 16.62
N LEU A 134 7.21 -4.14 15.72
CA LEU A 134 5.76 -4.26 15.71
C LEU A 134 5.29 -5.69 15.38
N ALA A 135 6.07 -6.49 14.66
CA ALA A 135 5.73 -7.89 14.37
C ALA A 135 5.65 -8.75 15.65
N ASP A 136 6.44 -8.39 16.67
CA ASP A 136 6.41 -9.05 17.98
C ASP A 136 5.43 -8.38 18.97
N SER A 137 4.69 -7.35 18.51
CA SER A 137 3.77 -6.59 19.35
C SER A 137 2.43 -7.32 19.57
N ARG A 138 1.69 -6.86 20.57
CA ARG A 138 0.36 -7.40 20.88
C ARG A 138 -0.64 -7.13 19.74
N LEU A 139 -0.50 -6.02 19.01
CA LEU A 139 -1.28 -5.68 17.81
C LEU A 139 -1.14 -6.74 16.71
N ALA A 140 0.09 -7.20 16.44
CA ALA A 140 0.35 -8.22 15.44
C ALA A 140 -0.28 -9.56 15.83
N ARG A 141 -0.14 -9.96 17.10
CA ARG A 141 -0.76 -11.17 17.65
C ARG A 141 -2.30 -11.10 17.66
N TRP A 142 -2.87 -9.91 17.83
CA TRP A 142 -4.31 -9.69 17.69
C TRP A 142 -4.77 -9.83 16.24
N GLY A 143 -4.02 -9.27 15.28
CA GLY A 143 -4.30 -9.40 13.86
C GLY A 143 -4.29 -10.85 13.36
N GLU A 144 -3.42 -11.70 13.92
CA GLU A 144 -3.36 -13.14 13.61
C GLU A 144 -4.53 -13.94 14.22
N ASN A 145 -4.97 -13.63 15.44
CA ASN A 145 -6.07 -14.33 16.09
C ASN A 145 -6.82 -13.46 17.12
N PRO A 146 -7.86 -12.71 16.66
CA PRO A 146 -8.57 -11.76 17.50
C PRO A 146 -9.28 -12.41 18.70
N LEU A 147 -9.76 -13.64 18.53
CA LEU A 147 -10.53 -14.39 19.54
C LEU A 147 -9.65 -14.92 20.68
N ARG A 148 -8.34 -15.14 20.43
CA ARG A 148 -7.39 -15.61 21.46
C ARG A 148 -6.69 -14.49 22.22
N HIS A 149 -6.73 -13.26 21.71
CA HIS A 149 -6.02 -12.12 22.29
C HIS A 149 -6.91 -10.87 22.49
N PRO A 150 -8.06 -10.99 23.19
CA PRO A 150 -9.01 -9.88 23.34
C PRO A 150 -8.43 -8.68 24.13
N THR A 151 -7.41 -8.90 24.96
CA THR A 151 -6.77 -7.86 25.77
C THR A 151 -5.74 -7.00 25.02
N ALA A 152 -5.44 -7.34 23.76
CA ALA A 152 -4.49 -6.58 22.94
C ALA A 152 -5.03 -5.21 22.51
N ILE A 153 -6.35 -5.04 22.41
CA ILE A 153 -7.00 -3.80 21.96
C ILE A 153 -6.81 -2.65 22.98
N VAL A 154 -6.75 -2.95 24.28
CA VAL A 154 -6.87 -1.92 25.34
C VAL A 154 -5.66 -0.97 25.42
N PRO A 155 -4.40 -1.42 25.36
CA PRO A 155 -3.24 -0.52 25.39
C PRO A 155 -3.10 0.26 24.08
N GLU A 156 -3.43 -0.34 22.95
CA GLU A 156 -3.22 0.22 21.61
C GLU A 156 -4.30 1.23 21.23
N ALA A 157 -5.53 1.06 21.71
CA ALA A 157 -6.55 2.10 21.67
C ALA A 157 -6.08 3.38 22.41
N ARG A 158 -5.32 3.23 23.49
CA ARG A 158 -4.75 4.37 24.25
C ARG A 158 -3.65 5.06 23.45
N THR A 159 -2.73 4.30 22.85
CA THR A 159 -1.70 4.84 21.94
C THR A 159 -2.30 5.51 20.71
N LEU A 160 -3.37 4.95 20.13
CA LEU A 160 -4.11 5.55 19.02
C LEU A 160 -4.81 6.84 19.47
N ILE A 161 -5.42 6.86 20.65
CA ILE A 161 -6.01 8.06 21.26
C ILE A 161 -4.93 9.13 21.50
N ASP A 162 -3.75 8.75 21.98
CA ASP A 162 -2.66 9.69 22.24
C ASP A 162 -2.05 10.23 20.94
N LEU A 163 -1.93 9.39 19.90
CA LEU A 163 -1.56 9.82 18.54
C LEU A 163 -2.60 10.76 17.94
N LEU A 164 -3.89 10.46 18.09
CA LEU A 164 -4.99 11.33 17.65
C LEU A 164 -5.01 12.66 18.41
N ARG A 165 -4.59 12.69 19.68
CA ARG A 165 -4.43 13.90 20.49
C ARG A 165 -3.21 14.73 20.12
N LEU A 166 -2.20 14.13 19.49
CA LEU A 166 -1.00 14.79 18.98
C LEU A 166 -1.21 15.39 17.58
N ILE A 167 -2.32 15.07 16.90
CA ILE A 167 -2.71 15.76 15.66
C ILE A 167 -3.06 17.21 16.03
N PRO A 168 -2.31 18.23 15.53
CA PRO A 168 -2.62 19.62 15.83
C PRO A 168 -4.05 19.93 15.41
N ARG A 169 -4.81 20.60 16.30
CA ARG A 169 -6.26 20.89 16.17
C ARG A 169 -6.66 21.50 14.81
N ASN A 170 -5.72 22.12 14.10
CA ASN A 170 -5.91 22.70 12.78
C ASN A 170 -6.19 21.65 11.69
N LEU A 171 -5.75 20.39 11.85
CA LEU A 171 -6.07 19.29 10.94
C LEU A 171 -7.42 18.63 11.23
N ALA A 172 -7.90 18.67 12.49
CA ALA A 172 -9.23 18.16 12.86
C ALA A 172 -10.36 19.01 12.25
N ALA A 173 -10.15 20.32 12.16
CA ALA A 173 -11.05 21.24 11.45
C ALA A 173 -11.10 20.98 9.94
N ALA A 174 -9.95 20.64 9.32
CA ALA A 174 -9.88 20.29 7.90
C ALA A 174 -10.48 18.91 7.56
N ALA A 175 -10.60 18.01 8.55
CA ALA A 175 -11.19 16.68 8.41
C ALA A 175 -12.70 16.62 8.74
N GLY A 176 -13.35 17.76 9.02
CA GLY A 176 -14.80 17.83 9.24
C GLY A 176 -15.30 17.20 10.56
N LEU A 177 -14.40 16.86 11.48
CA LEU A 177 -14.76 16.31 12.79
C LEU A 177 -14.89 17.45 13.80
N SER A 178 -15.95 18.24 13.69
CA SER A 178 -16.36 19.13 14.78
C SER A 178 -17.21 18.34 15.77
N PRO A 179 -16.87 18.29 17.06
CA PRO A 179 -17.81 17.83 18.07
C PRO A 179 -18.98 18.83 18.11
N GLY A 180 -20.19 18.36 17.81
CA GLY A 180 -21.39 19.14 17.98
C GLY A 180 -21.45 19.70 19.40
N THR A 181 -21.45 21.02 19.50
CA THR A 181 -21.73 21.75 20.73
C THR A 181 -23.14 21.40 21.20
N ALA A 182 -23.25 20.50 22.18
CA ALA A 182 -24.45 20.34 22.97
C ALA A 182 -24.61 21.61 23.82
N THR A 183 -25.48 22.51 23.39
CA THR A 183 -25.97 23.61 24.21
C THR A 183 -26.83 23.03 25.33
N SER A 184 -26.29 23.03 26.54
CA SER A 184 -27.05 22.80 27.77
C SER A 184 -27.94 24.01 28.03
N SER A 185 -29.23 23.91 27.70
CA SER A 185 -30.27 24.72 28.33
C SER A 185 -30.66 24.05 29.65
N LYS A 186 -30.42 24.74 30.76
CA LYS A 186 -31.12 24.51 32.03
C LYS A 186 -31.66 25.86 32.51
N THR A 187 -32.97 25.82 32.78
CA THR A 187 -33.86 26.80 33.44
C THR A 187 -34.06 28.14 32.76
#